data_AF-K6ZQQ3-F1
#
_entry.id   AF-K6ZQQ3-F1
#
_cell.length_a   1.000
_cell.length_b   1.000
_cell.length_c   1.000
_cell.angle_alpha   90.00
_cell.angle_beta   90.00
_cell.angle_gamma   90.00
#
_symmetry.space_group_name_H-M   'P 1'
#
loop_
_entity.id
_entity.type
_entity.pdbx_description
1 polymer ?
#
loop_
_entity_poly.entity_id
_entity_poly.type
_entity_poly.pdbx_seq_one_letter_code
_entity_poly.pdbx_strand_id
1 'polypeptide(L)'
;MSNNFLCPNHRQWLSSNPLAAHTHLRETQDTGQFYRDQGAWQQALPYLGCAYETAEIILVQASRQTSHKIVDFTASAVLLADTLQKLGQKTMSLSIYDQAQRRLKPELSLSYQQPKLQRCILDCIKSLALGAGFHQQFMHSQVQQESSIH
;
A
#
# COMPACT_ATOMS: atom_id res chain seq x y z
N MET A 1 -5.82 -5.00 -12.99
CA MET A 1 -4.84 -4.20 -13.75
C MET A 1 -3.70 -3.87 -12.83
N SER A 2 -2.50 -4.29 -13.18
CA SER A 2 -1.27 -3.99 -12.45
C SER A 2 -0.89 -2.55 -12.80
N ASN A 3 -1.16 -1.60 -11.90
CA ASN A 3 -0.67 -0.24 -12.07
C ASN A 3 0.84 -0.29 -11.83
N ASN A 4 1.63 -0.54 -12.89
CA ASN A 4 3.08 -0.59 -12.80
C ASN A 4 3.61 0.85 -12.76
N PHE A 5 3.86 1.36 -11.56
CA PHE A 5 4.45 2.68 -11.34
C PHE A 5 5.96 2.66 -11.60
N LEU A 6 6.64 1.57 -11.27
CA LEU A 6 8.01 1.32 -11.71
C LEU A 6 8.02 0.71 -13.10
N CYS A 7 8.90 1.23 -13.97
CA CYS A 7 9.19 0.57 -15.23
C CYS A 7 9.92 -0.78 -14.97
N PRO A 8 9.80 -1.77 -15.90
CA PRO A 8 10.41 -3.08 -15.71
C PRO A 8 11.91 -3.04 -15.41
N ASN A 9 12.63 -2.14 -16.06
CA ASN A 9 14.07 -1.97 -15.87
C ASN A 9 14.41 -1.44 -14.46
N HIS A 10 13.69 -0.43 -13.97
CA HIS A 10 13.88 0.09 -12.62
C HIS A 10 13.50 -0.96 -11.57
N ARG A 11 12.39 -1.68 -11.77
CA ARG A 11 11.98 -2.77 -10.88
C ARG A 11 13.06 -3.85 -10.79
N GLN A 12 13.62 -4.27 -11.92
CA GLN A 12 14.71 -5.25 -11.94
C GLN A 12 15.96 -4.72 -11.24
N TRP A 13 16.33 -3.47 -11.50
CA TRP A 13 17.51 -2.87 -10.86
C TRP A 13 17.36 -2.77 -9.34
N LEU A 14 16.21 -2.32 -8.82
CA LEU A 14 15.92 -2.29 -7.38
C LEU A 14 15.90 -3.71 -6.78
N SER A 15 15.40 -4.68 -7.55
CA SER A 15 15.39 -6.10 -7.16
C SER A 15 16.80 -6.73 -7.08
N SER A 16 17.83 -6.07 -7.60
CA SER A 16 19.23 -6.52 -7.48
C SER A 16 20.07 -5.62 -6.57
N ASN A 17 19.52 -4.48 -6.09
CA ASN A 17 20.26 -3.48 -5.31
C ASN A 17 19.49 -3.08 -4.03
N PRO A 18 19.54 -3.89 -2.95
CA PRO A 18 18.73 -3.67 -1.75
C PRO A 18 18.96 -2.31 -1.08
N LEU A 19 20.20 -1.84 -1.01
CA LEU A 19 20.50 -0.52 -0.43
C LEU A 19 19.83 0.60 -1.24
N ALA A 20 19.90 0.51 -2.57
CA ALA A 20 19.24 1.46 -3.44
C ALA A 20 17.72 1.39 -3.33
N ALA A 21 17.14 0.20 -3.15
CA ALA A 21 15.72 0.04 -2.89
C ALA A 21 15.28 0.77 -1.62
N HIS A 22 16.03 0.64 -0.51
CA HIS A 22 15.73 1.36 0.73
C HIS A 22 15.84 2.88 0.59
N THR A 23 16.87 3.37 -0.10
CA THR A 23 17.04 4.80 -0.36
C THR A 23 15.90 5.31 -1.24
N HIS A 24 15.60 4.61 -2.33
CA HIS A 24 14.55 4.98 -3.27
C HIS A 24 13.15 4.98 -2.62
N LEU A 25 12.87 4.02 -1.73
CA LEU A 25 11.63 4.01 -0.95
C LEU A 25 11.48 5.31 -0.13
N ARG A 26 12.53 5.71 0.61
CA ARG A 26 12.46 6.92 1.44
C ARG A 26 12.30 8.18 0.59
N GLU A 27 13.10 8.32 -0.46
CA GLU A 27 13.03 9.49 -1.35
C GLU A 27 11.65 9.65 -2.00
N THR A 28 11.06 8.54 -2.46
CA THR A 28 9.74 8.55 -3.10
C THR A 28 8.61 8.78 -2.09
N GLN A 29 8.72 8.28 -0.86
CA GLN A 29 7.78 8.60 0.21
C GLN A 29 7.84 10.08 0.61
N ASP A 30 9.03 10.61 0.84
CA ASP A 30 9.23 12.01 1.25
C ASP A 30 8.72 12.98 0.17
N THR A 31 9.06 12.70 -1.11
CA THR A 31 8.59 13.51 -2.23
C THR A 31 7.07 13.41 -2.42
N GLY A 32 6.51 12.20 -2.31
CA GLY A 32 5.07 11.99 -2.37
C GLY A 32 4.33 12.74 -1.25
N GLN A 33 4.87 12.70 -0.03
CA GLN A 33 4.29 13.41 1.12
C GLN A 33 4.38 14.93 0.94
N PHE A 34 5.50 15.44 0.44
CA PHE A 34 5.65 16.87 0.13
C PHE A 34 4.56 17.39 -0.83
N TYR A 35 4.21 16.62 -1.86
CA TYR A 35 3.11 16.99 -2.76
C TYR A 35 1.74 16.84 -2.10
N ARG A 36 1.54 15.82 -1.25
CA ARG A 36 0.30 15.66 -0.47
C ARG A 36 0.05 16.83 0.48
N ASP A 37 1.09 17.31 1.15
CA ASP A 37 0.99 18.45 2.09
C ASP A 37 0.56 19.75 1.40
N GLN A 38 0.85 19.87 0.10
CA GLN A 38 0.42 20.98 -0.74
C GLN A 38 -0.95 20.76 -1.41
N GLY A 39 -1.61 19.62 -1.15
CA GLY A 39 -2.84 19.22 -1.83
C GLY A 39 -2.64 18.85 -3.31
N ALA A 40 -1.39 18.68 -3.75
CA ALA A 40 -1.01 18.34 -5.12
C ALA A 40 -1.12 16.81 -5.35
N TRP A 41 -2.33 16.27 -5.20
CA TRP A 41 -2.59 14.83 -5.19
C TRP A 41 -2.17 14.12 -6.49
N GLN A 42 -2.34 14.78 -7.64
CA GLN A 42 -1.96 14.22 -8.95
C GLN A 42 -0.43 14.08 -9.06
N GLN A 43 0.31 15.08 -8.58
CA GLN A 43 1.76 15.06 -8.55
C GLN A 43 2.30 14.04 -7.55
N ALA A 44 1.63 13.85 -6.42
CA ALA A 44 2.02 12.86 -5.42
C ALA A 44 1.89 11.41 -5.90
N LEU A 45 0.85 11.13 -6.71
CA LEU A 45 0.47 9.78 -7.12
C LEU A 45 1.62 8.92 -7.68
N PRO A 46 2.42 9.37 -8.68
CA PRO A 46 3.51 8.55 -9.23
C PRO A 46 4.57 8.21 -8.17
N TYR A 47 4.93 9.15 -7.29
CA TYR A 47 5.93 8.91 -6.24
C TYR A 47 5.45 7.86 -5.23
N LEU A 48 4.20 7.97 -4.79
CA LEU A 48 3.63 7.02 -3.83
C LEU A 48 3.37 5.65 -4.44
N GLY A 49 3.08 5.61 -5.74
CA GLY A 49 3.04 4.39 -6.52
C GLY A 49 4.40 3.68 -6.56
N CYS A 50 5.47 4.41 -6.89
CA CYS A 50 6.83 3.89 -6.84
C CYS A 50 7.24 3.44 -5.43
N ALA A 51 6.85 4.19 -4.39
CA ALA A 51 7.10 3.84 -3.01
C ALA A 51 6.43 2.51 -2.62
N TYR A 52 5.16 2.32 -2.98
CA TYR A 52 4.43 1.07 -2.72
C TYR A 52 5.10 -0.14 -3.38
N GLU A 53 5.45 -0.03 -4.66
CA GLU A 53 6.10 -1.13 -5.38
C GLU A 53 7.52 -1.41 -4.87
N THR A 54 8.26 -0.37 -4.49
CA THR A 54 9.61 -0.52 -3.91
C THR A 54 9.54 -1.19 -2.54
N ALA A 55 8.56 -0.84 -1.71
CA ALA A 55 8.35 -1.51 -0.43
C ALA A 55 7.97 -2.99 -0.62
N GLU A 56 7.21 -3.33 -1.66
CA GLU A 56 6.94 -4.72 -2.03
C GLU A 56 8.22 -5.48 -2.42
N ILE A 57 9.09 -4.87 -3.22
CA ILE A 57 10.38 -5.45 -3.61
C ILE A 57 11.23 -5.75 -2.37
N ILE A 58 11.37 -4.78 -1.46
CA ILE A 58 12.11 -4.93 -0.19
C ILE A 58 11.51 -6.06 0.65
N LEU A 59 10.19 -6.18 0.69
CA LEU A 59 9.49 -7.24 1.41
C LEU A 59 9.76 -8.62 0.80
N VAL A 60 9.79 -8.74 -0.53
CA VAL A 60 10.06 -10.01 -1.25
C VAL A 60 11.52 -10.44 -1.12
N GLN A 61 12.46 -9.51 -1.18
CA GLN A 61 13.91 -9.81 -1.09
C GLN A 61 14.36 -10.18 0.32
N ALA A 62 13.54 -9.91 1.33
CA ALA A 62 13.92 -10.11 2.71
C ALA A 62 14.12 -11.60 3.02
N SER A 63 15.37 -11.99 3.33
CA SER A 63 15.67 -13.33 3.87
C SER A 63 14.93 -13.60 5.20
N ARG A 64 14.69 -12.54 5.97
CA ARG A 64 13.86 -12.54 7.17
C ARG A 64 13.01 -11.29 7.25
N GLN A 65 11.73 -11.50 7.54
CA GLN A 65 10.81 -10.41 7.82
C GLN A 65 11.01 -9.80 9.19
N THR A 66 10.78 -8.50 9.25
CA THR A 66 10.82 -7.70 10.48
C THR A 66 9.58 -6.83 10.52
N SER A 67 9.14 -6.44 11.71
CA SER A 67 7.97 -5.56 11.87
C SER A 67 8.13 -4.26 11.08
N HIS A 68 9.34 -3.70 11.00
CA HIS A 68 9.61 -2.49 10.24
C HIS A 68 9.24 -2.64 8.76
N LYS A 69 9.68 -3.72 8.10
CA LYS A 69 9.35 -3.99 6.68
C LYS A 69 7.85 -4.15 6.45
N ILE A 70 7.17 -4.83 7.37
CA ILE A 70 5.71 -5.02 7.30
C ILE A 70 5.00 -3.67 7.44
N VAL A 71 5.44 -2.84 8.39
CA VAL A 71 4.88 -1.51 8.62
C VAL A 71 5.16 -0.58 7.44
N ASP A 72 6.38 -0.55 6.91
CA ASP A 72 6.76 0.27 5.75
C ASP A 72 5.91 -0.06 4.52
N PHE A 73 5.75 -1.36 4.22
CA PHE A 73 4.88 -1.81 3.14
C PHE A 73 3.42 -1.38 3.34
N THR A 74 2.91 -1.57 4.56
CA THR A 74 1.54 -1.20 4.92
C THR A 74 1.34 0.32 4.81
N ALA A 75 2.28 1.11 5.30
CA ALA A 75 2.23 2.57 5.27
C ALA A 75 2.24 3.09 3.83
N SER A 76 3.10 2.55 2.96
CA SER A 76 3.11 2.90 1.53
C SER A 76 1.78 2.57 0.84
N ALA A 77 1.19 1.41 1.15
CA ALA A 77 -0.12 1.04 0.61
C ALA A 77 -1.23 2.00 1.05
N VAL A 78 -1.24 2.38 2.34
CA VAL A 78 -2.21 3.34 2.89
C VAL A 78 -2.05 4.72 2.26
N LEU A 79 -0.81 5.22 2.13
CA LEU A 79 -0.54 6.53 1.53
C LEU A 79 -0.99 6.59 0.06
N LEU A 80 -0.68 5.56 -0.72
CA LEU A 80 -1.13 5.46 -2.11
C LEU A 80 -2.66 5.37 -2.19
N ALA A 81 -3.27 4.49 -1.40
CA ALA A 81 -4.71 4.28 -1.40
C ALA A 81 -5.49 5.53 -0.96
N ASP A 82 -5.03 6.26 0.05
CA ASP A 82 -5.61 7.53 0.47
C ASP A 82 -5.48 8.59 -0.63
N THR A 83 -4.31 8.68 -1.28
CA THR A 83 -4.09 9.61 -2.40
C THR A 83 -5.05 9.34 -3.56
N LEU A 84 -5.27 8.07 -3.90
CA LEU A 84 -6.26 7.65 -4.89
C LEU A 84 -7.69 8.06 -4.48
N GLN A 85 -8.04 7.98 -3.19
CA GLN A 85 -9.34 8.47 -2.71
C GLN A 85 -9.49 9.98 -2.86
N LYS A 86 -8.44 10.76 -2.54
CA LYS A 86 -8.44 12.22 -2.74
C LYS A 86 -8.61 12.61 -4.21
N LEU A 87 -8.17 11.75 -5.12
CA LEU A 87 -8.36 11.88 -6.57
C LEU A 87 -9.71 11.32 -7.08
N GLY A 88 -10.57 10.80 -6.20
CA GLY A 88 -11.84 10.17 -6.58
C GLY A 88 -11.71 8.76 -7.19
N GLN A 89 -10.50 8.20 -7.24
CA GLN A 89 -10.19 6.89 -7.83
C GLN A 89 -10.44 5.75 -6.83
N LYS A 90 -11.68 5.66 -6.35
CA LYS A 90 -12.12 4.76 -5.28
C LYS A 90 -11.85 3.28 -5.55
N THR A 91 -12.18 2.81 -6.75
CA THR A 91 -11.96 1.41 -7.16
C THR A 91 -10.47 1.05 -7.14
N MET A 92 -9.59 1.98 -7.53
CA MET A 92 -8.14 1.77 -7.49
C MET A 92 -7.63 1.80 -6.05
N SER A 93 -8.14 2.69 -5.19
CA SER A 93 -7.82 2.67 -3.76
C SER A 93 -8.14 1.32 -3.10
N LEU A 94 -9.36 0.81 -3.34
CA LEU A 94 -9.79 -0.50 -2.84
C LEU A 94 -8.90 -1.65 -3.35
N SER A 95 -8.48 -1.58 -4.62
CA SER A 95 -7.63 -2.62 -5.19
C SER A 95 -6.23 -2.63 -4.57
N ILE A 96 -5.68 -1.47 -4.21
CA ILE A 96 -4.42 -1.37 -3.45
C ILE A 96 -4.56 -2.03 -2.08
N TYR A 97 -5.62 -1.75 -1.33
CA TYR A 97 -5.85 -2.38 -0.04
C TYR A 97 -6.00 -3.89 -0.13
N ASP A 98 -6.74 -4.41 -1.11
CA ASP A 98 -6.90 -5.87 -1.31
C ASP A 98 -5.57 -6.53 -1.69
N GLN A 99 -4.81 -5.93 -2.60
CA GLN A 99 -3.49 -6.43 -3.00
C GLN A 99 -2.52 -6.48 -1.82
N ALA A 100 -2.44 -5.40 -1.02
CA ALA A 100 -1.57 -5.35 0.15
C ALA A 100 -1.95 -6.41 1.19
N GLN A 101 -3.25 -6.62 1.44
CA GLN A 101 -3.72 -7.67 2.34
C GLN A 101 -3.34 -9.07 1.83
N ARG A 102 -3.56 -9.35 0.55
CA ARG A 102 -3.18 -10.63 -0.06
C ARG A 102 -1.68 -10.87 0.03
N ARG A 103 -0.86 -9.82 -0.14
CA ARG A 103 0.59 -9.92 -0.04
C ARG A 103 1.06 -10.23 1.39
N LEU A 104 0.40 -9.70 2.41
CA LEU A 104 0.77 -9.94 3.82
C LEU A 104 0.30 -11.28 4.37
N LYS A 105 -0.77 -11.88 3.82
CA LYS A 105 -1.32 -13.16 4.31
C LYS A 105 -0.29 -14.31 4.40
N PRO A 106 0.54 -14.58 3.37
CA PRO A 106 1.57 -15.61 3.45
C PRO A 106 2.59 -15.39 4.59
N GLU A 107 2.89 -14.13 4.91
CA GLU A 107 3.88 -13.78 5.94
C GLU A 107 3.41 -14.21 7.35
N LEU A 108 2.10 -14.34 7.58
CA LEU A 108 1.56 -14.88 8.84
C LEU A 108 1.97 -16.33 9.09
N SER A 109 1.91 -17.15 8.04
CA SER A 109 2.29 -18.56 8.11
C SER A 109 3.81 -18.70 8.26
N LEU A 110 4.57 -17.88 7.54
CA LEU A 110 6.05 -17.90 7.59
C LEU A 110 6.61 -17.41 8.93
N SER A 111 5.86 -16.57 9.65
CA SER A 111 6.27 -16.01 10.94
C SER A 111 5.76 -16.80 12.15
N TYR A 112 5.32 -18.06 12.01
CA TYR A 112 4.70 -18.85 13.09
C TYR A 112 5.49 -18.95 14.41
N GLN A 113 6.82 -18.88 14.36
CA GLN A 113 7.69 -18.91 15.54
C GLN A 113 7.99 -17.50 16.10
N GLN A 114 7.38 -16.45 15.54
CA GLN A 114 7.64 -15.05 15.85
C GLN A 114 6.33 -14.34 16.25
N PRO A 115 5.81 -14.57 17.47
CA PRO A 115 4.48 -14.09 17.87
C PRO A 115 4.33 -12.56 17.80
N LYS A 116 5.39 -11.82 18.11
CA LYS A 116 5.40 -10.34 17.96
C LYS A 116 5.24 -9.90 16.50
N LEU A 117 5.90 -10.61 15.58
CA LEU A 117 5.81 -10.32 14.15
C LEU A 117 4.43 -10.72 13.60
N GLN A 118 3.90 -11.87 13.99
CA GLN A 118 2.53 -12.27 13.62
C GLN A 118 1.51 -11.24 14.07
N ARG A 119 1.64 -10.74 15.31
CA ARG A 119 0.74 -9.71 15.81
C ARG A 119 0.82 -8.43 14.98
N CYS A 120 2.03 -7.99 14.65
CA CYS A 120 2.25 -6.85 13.76
C CYS A 120 1.58 -7.05 12.40
N ILE A 121 1.76 -8.21 11.77
CA ILE A 121 1.16 -8.52 10.47
C ILE A 121 -0.38 -8.53 10.56
N LEU A 122 -0.95 -9.11 11.61
CA LEU A 122 -2.39 -9.09 11.83
C LEU A 122 -2.95 -7.68 11.99
N ASP A 123 -2.27 -6.83 12.77
CA ASP A 123 -2.70 -5.44 12.98
C ASP A 123 -2.59 -4.63 11.67
N CYS A 124 -1.55 -4.87 10.86
CA CYS A 124 -1.42 -4.29 9.53
C CYS A 124 -2.54 -4.74 8.56
N ILE A 125 -2.85 -6.04 8.51
CA ILE A 125 -3.95 -6.56 7.67
C ILE A 125 -5.29 -5.94 8.10
N LYS A 126 -5.55 -5.83 9.40
CA LYS A 126 -6.77 -5.17 9.92
C LYS A 126 -6.83 -3.70 9.52
N SER A 127 -5.72 -2.98 9.61
CA SER A 127 -5.64 -1.57 9.18
C SER A 127 -6.03 -1.41 7.70
N LEU A 128 -5.46 -2.25 6.83
CA LEU A 128 -5.79 -2.27 5.41
C LEU A 128 -7.27 -2.63 5.15
N ALA A 129 -7.82 -3.58 5.91
CA ALA A 129 -9.21 -3.97 5.82
C ALA A 129 -10.16 -2.85 6.28
N LEU A 130 -9.82 -2.09 7.32
CA LEU A 130 -10.60 -0.93 7.77
C LEU A 130 -10.56 0.21 6.73
N GLY A 131 -9.40 0.48 6.14
CA GLY A 131 -9.26 1.44 5.04
C GLY A 131 -10.12 1.10 3.82
N ALA A 132 -10.23 -0.19 3.48
CA ALA A 132 -11.12 -0.67 2.43
C ALA A 132 -12.62 -0.69 2.84
N GLY A 133 -12.90 -1.13 4.07
CA GLY A 133 -14.24 -1.32 4.62
C GLY A 133 -14.98 0.00 4.86
N PHE A 134 -14.28 1.05 5.31
CA PHE A 134 -14.84 2.39 5.47
C PHE A 134 -15.46 2.89 4.16
N HIS A 135 -14.82 2.56 3.03
CA HIS A 135 -15.31 2.95 1.72
C HIS A 135 -16.51 2.12 1.27
N GLN A 136 -16.49 0.79 1.49
CA GLN A 136 -17.62 -0.08 1.11
C GLN A 136 -18.89 0.21 1.91
N GLN A 137 -18.78 0.51 3.21
CA GLN A 137 -19.91 0.87 4.07
C GLN A 137 -20.53 2.22 3.65
N PHE A 138 -19.70 3.20 3.30
CA PHE A 138 -20.17 4.50 2.82
C PHE A 138 -20.82 4.39 1.43
N MET A 139 -20.26 3.61 0.51
CA MET A 139 -20.86 3.39 -0.82
C MET A 139 -22.17 2.58 -0.77
N HIS A 140 -22.26 1.52 0.05
CA HIS A 140 -23.51 0.78 0.21
C HIS A 140 -24.62 1.66 0.81
N SER A 141 -24.27 2.57 1.72
CA SER A 141 -25.23 3.52 2.29
C SER A 141 -25.74 4.53 1.25
N GLN A 142 -24.94 4.90 0.25
CA GLN A 142 -25.35 5.78 -0.84
C GLN A 142 -26.20 5.07 -1.91
N VAL A 143 -25.87 3.82 -2.26
CA VAL A 143 -26.64 3.03 -3.25
C VAL A 143 -28.03 2.63 -2.71
N GLN A 144 -28.16 2.39 -1.40
CA GLN A 144 -29.47 2.13 -0.77
C GLN A 144 -30.39 3.37 -0.73
N GLN A 145 -29.83 4.59 -0.73
CA GLN A 145 -30.60 5.82 -0.82
C GLN A 145 -31.18 6.07 -2.22
N GLU A 146 -30.49 5.65 -3.29
CA GLU A 146 -31.00 5.77 -4.66
C GLU A 146 -32.01 4.67 -5.02
N SER A 147 -31.96 3.52 -4.33
CA SER A 147 -32.86 2.39 -4.55
C SER A 147 -34.19 2.49 -3.78
N SER A 148 -34.32 3.46 -2.87
CA SER A 148 -35.52 3.67 -2.05
C SER A 148 -36.39 4.84 -2.53
N ILE A 149 -36.08 5.39 -3.72
CA ILE A 149 -36.87 6.43 -4.39
C ILE A 149 -37.45 5.84 -5.68
N HIS A 150 -38.26 4.78 -5.57
CA HIS A 150 -39.23 4.39 -6.59
C HIS A 150 -40.42 3.69 -5.93
#